data_AF-A0A1V6IYC1-F1
#
_entry.id   AF-A0A1V6IYC1-F1
#
_cell.length_a   1.000
_cell.length_b   1.000
_cell.length_c   1.000
_cell.angle_alpha   90.00
_cell.angle_beta   90.00
_cell.angle_gamma   90.00
#
_symmetry.space_group_name_H-M   'P 1'
#
loop_
_entity.id
_entity.type
_entity.pdbx_description
1 polymer ?
#
loop_
_entity_poly.entity_id
_entity_poly.type
_entity_poly.pdbx_seq_one_letter_code
_entity_poly.pdbx_strand_id
1 'polypeptide(L)' 'MSIDADGRLAAATLVSSSGSADLDNGALGVVQEAAPYEPLPEIYNLSRLHIIASFNYKIMD' A
#
# COMPACT_ATOMS: atom_id res chain seq x y z
N MET A 1 -1.98 -1.70 4.34
CA MET A 1 -1.15 -2.71 3.66
C MET A 1 -0.17 -3.34 4.65
N SER A 2 0.30 -4.54 4.35
CA SER A 2 1.24 -5.31 5.18
C SER A 2 2.41 -5.80 4.32
N ILE A 3 3.64 -5.48 4.71
CA ILE A 3 4.87 -5.84 4.00
C ILE A 3 5.71 -6.77 4.88
N ASP A 4 6.17 -7.89 4.36
CA ASP A 4 7.10 -8.80 5.04
C ASP A 4 8.53 -8.23 5.09
N ALA A 5 9.37 -8.75 5.98
CA ALA A 5 10.76 -8.31 6.16
C ALA A 5 11.58 -8.27 4.86
N ASP A 6 11.27 -9.16 3.91
CA ASP A 6 11.94 -9.28 2.61
C ASP A 6 11.36 -8.35 1.53
N GLY A 7 10.41 -7.49 1.88
CA GLY A 7 9.76 -6.55 0.95
C GLY A 7 8.53 -7.11 0.23
N ARG A 8 8.13 -8.37 0.47
CA ARG A 8 6.91 -8.93 -0.14
C ARG A 8 5.65 -8.27 0.41
N LEU A 9 4.76 -7.85 -0.50
CA LEU A 9 3.42 -7.38 -0.13
C LEU A 9 2.54 -8.57 0.26
N ALA A 10 2.29 -8.75 1.56
CA ALA A 10 1.46 -9.84 2.03
C ALA A 10 -0.04 -9.54 1.98
N ALA A 11 -0.40 -8.26 2.12
CA ALA A 11 -1.80 -7.84 2.06
C ALA A 11 -1.94 -6.36 1.69
N ALA A 12 -2.93 -6.05 0.86
CA ALA A 12 -3.43 -4.71 0.61
C ALA A 12 -4.96 -4.74 0.66
N THR A 13 -5.55 -3.80 1.39
CA THR A 13 -7.01 -3.69 1.55
C THR A 13 -7.41 -2.23 1.65
N LEU A 14 -8.60 -1.91 1.14
CA LEU A 14 -9.18 -0.57 1.22
C LEU A 14 -9.79 -0.38 2.61
N VAL A 15 -9.33 0.64 3.33
CA VAL A 15 -9.81 0.96 4.69
C VAL A 15 -10.94 1.99 4.66
N SER A 16 -10.87 2.95 3.74
CA SER A 16 -11.89 3.97 3.49
C SER A 16 -11.99 4.22 1.99
N SER A 17 -13.20 4.24 1.45
CA SER A 17 -13.47 4.55 0.05
C SER A 17 -13.36 6.06 -0.21
N SER A 18 -12.91 6.42 -1.41
CA SER A 18 -12.99 7.79 -1.94
C SER A 18 -14.39 8.18 -2.43
N GLY A 19 -15.31 7.21 -2.51
CA GLY A 19 -16.63 7.36 -3.15
C GLY A 19 -16.64 7.06 -4.65
N SER A 20 -15.48 6.77 -5.26
CA SER A 20 -15.35 6.34 -6.66
C SER A 20 -14.64 4.99 -6.76
N ALA A 21 -15.30 3.99 -7.33
CA ALA A 21 -14.74 2.66 -7.47
C ALA A 21 -13.47 2.64 -8.33
N ASP A 22 -13.41 3.47 -9.38
CA ASP A 22 -12.22 3.54 -10.26
C ASP A 22 -11.00 4.10 -9.53
N LEU A 23 -11.21 5.13 -8.69
CA LEU A 23 -10.13 5.70 -7.88
C LEU A 23 -9.69 4.75 -6.76
N ASP A 24 -10.63 4.03 -6.13
CA ASP A 24 -10.33 3.04 -5.10
C ASP A 24 -9.55 1.85 -5.67
N ASN A 25 -9.97 1.34 -6.84
CA ASN A 25 -9.28 0.28 -7.56
C ASN A 25 -7.90 0.74 -8.03
N GLY A 26 -7.78 1.98 -8.51
CA GLY A 26 -6.49 2.58 -8.88
C GLY A 26 -5.54 2.69 -7.69
N ALA A 27 -6.03 3.12 -6.53
CA ALA A 27 -5.23 3.23 -5.31
C ALA A 27 -4.71 1.87 -4.85
N LEU A 28 -5.56 0.84 -4.84
CA LEU A 28 -5.14 -0.53 -4.54
C LEU A 28 -4.16 -1.07 -5.60
N GLY A 29 -4.44 -0.82 -6.88
CA GLY A 29 -3.61 -1.26 -7.99
C GLY A 29 -2.19 -0.72 -7.90
N VAL A 30 -2.00 0.58 -7.62
CA VAL A 30 -0.66 1.17 -7.46
C VAL A 30 0.14 0.49 -6.35
N VAL A 31 -0.50 0.15 -5.22
CA VAL A 31 0.16 -0.58 -4.12
C VAL A 31 0.56 -1.99 -4.56
N GLN A 32 -0.32 -2.68 -5.30
CA GLN A 32 -0.06 -4.04 -5.78
C GLN A 32 1.04 -4.08 -6.84
N GLU A 33 1.00 -3.19 -7.83
CA GLU A 33 1.96 -3.10 -8.93
C GLU A 33 3.34 -2.61 -8.48
N ALA A 34 3.41 -1.84 -7.39
CA ALA A 34 4.68 -1.42 -6.80
C ALA A 34 5.42 -2.55 -6.06
N ALA A 35 4.75 -3.67 -5.79
CA ALA A 35 5.39 -4.80 -5.13
C ALA A 35 6.32 -5.56 -6.11
N PRO A 36 7.45 -6.12 -5.63
CA PRO A 36 7.92 -6.11 -4.24
C PRO A 36 8.58 -4.77 -3.86
N TYR A 37 8.56 -4.46 -2.57
CA TYR A 37 9.27 -3.31 -1.99
C TYR A 37 10.71 -3.67 -1.61
N GLU A 38 11.50 -2.68 -1.25
CA GLU A 38 12.81 -2.93 -0.63
C GLU A 38 12.63 -3.68 0.71
N PRO A 39 13.56 -4.59 1.05
CA PRO A 39 13.58 -5.23 2.36
C PRO A 39 13.58 -4.21 3.48
N LEU A 40 12.93 -4.56 4.60
CA LEU A 40 12.91 -3.69 5.76
C LEU A 40 14.32 -3.58 6.37
N PRO A 41 14.75 -2.39 6.84
CA PRO A 41 16.05 -2.26 7.48
C PRO A 41 16.18 -3.19 8.69
N GLU A 42 17.23 -4.02 8.70
CA GLU A 42 17.44 -5.07 9.72
C GLU A 42 17.46 -4.51 11.16
N ILE A 43 17.88 -3.26 11.33
CA ILE A 43 17.93 -2.55 12.62
C ILE A 43 16.57 -2.50 13.34
N TYR A 44 15.46 -2.57 12.61
CA TYR A 44 14.14 -2.55 13.21
C TYR A 44 13.72 -3.92 13.76
N ASN A 45 14.38 -5.01 13.33
CA ASN A 45 14.07 -6.38 13.73
C ASN A 45 12.57 -6.73 13.63
N LEU A 46 11.94 -6.28 12.54
CA LEU A 46 10.51 -6.51 12.27
C LEU A 46 10.35 -7.65 11.27
N SER A 47 9.50 -8.62 11.60
CA SER A 47 9.08 -9.65 10.64
C SER A 47 8.06 -9.12 9.62
N ARG A 48 7.30 -8.08 9.99
CA ARG A 48 6.24 -7.48 9.17
C ARG A 48 6.01 -6.02 9.56
N LEU A 49 5.80 -5.18 8.57
CA LEU A 49 5.38 -3.78 8.72
C LEU A 49 3.92 -3.61 8.28
N HIS A 50 3.12 -2.96 9.11
CA HIS A 50 1.73 -2.59 8.80
C HIS A 50 1.64 -1.08 8.57
N ILE A 51 1.09 -0.68 7.42
CA ILE A 51 1.01 0.71 6.98
C ILE A 51 -0.44 1.07 6.69
N ILE A 52 -0.92 2.20 7.22
CA ILE A 52 -2.13 2.88 6.77
C ILE A 52 -1.68 4.08 5.94
N ALA A 53 -2.04 4.08 4.66
CA ALA A 53 -1.76 5.17 3.73
C ALA A 53 -3.06 5.72 3.15
N SER A 54 -3.06 6.98 2.76
CA SER A 54 -4.20 7.65 2.12
C SER A 54 -3.79 8.17 0.75
N PHE A 55 -4.61 7.89 -0.25
CA PHE A 55 -4.45 8.41 -1.61
C PHE A 55 -5.40 9.60 -1.79
N ASN A 56 -4.84 10.77 -2.06
CA ASN A 56 -5.60 12.00 -2.26
C ASN A 56 -5.49 12.44 -3.71
N TYR A 57 -6.59 12.36 -4.46
CA TYR A 57 -6.65 12.77 -5.84
C TYR A 57 -7.06 14.24 -5.96
N LYS A 58 -6.41 14.99 -6.85
CA LYS A 58 -6.86 16.30 -7.30
C LYS A 58 -7.29 16.18 -8.76
N ILE A 59 -8.58 16.32 -9.01
CA ILE A 59 -9.11 16.42 -10.37
C ILE A 59 -8.95 17.88 -10.79
N MET A 60 -8.27 18.09 -11.90
CA MET A 60 -8.10 19.40 -12.53
C MET A 60 -8.85 19.38 -13.86
N ASP A 61 -9.59 20.45 -14.13
CA ASP A 61 -10.26 20.70 -15.40
C ASP A 61 -9.27 21.13 -16.50
#